data_AF-A0A352JYB4-F1
#
_entry.id   AF-A0A352JYB4-F1
#
_cell.length_a   1.000
_cell.length_b   1.000
_cell.length_c   1.000
_cell.angle_alpha   90.00
_cell.angle_beta   90.00
_cell.angle_gamma   90.00
#
_symmetry.space_group_name_H-M   'P 1'
#
loop_
_entity.id
_entity.type
_entity.pdbx_description
1 polymer ?
#
loop_
_entity_poly.entity_id
_entity_poly.type
_entity_poly.pdbx_seq_one_letter_code
_entity_poly.pdbx_strand_id
1 'polypeptide(L)'
;EILAMHVVEAINKKLPNTHLVMHGSSSVPQELQELFNEFGGDIPQTYGVPVEEIERGIRCGVRKVNIDTDCRLAMTAAFRRVASENLAEFDPRKFLIPAMDAMEALVADRFERFGCAGNASKIKPIGLSEMAAMYASGKL
;
A
#
# COMPACT_ATOMS: atom_id res chain seq x y z
N GLU A 1 -3.64 -19.88 -12.34
CA GLU A 1 -3.03 -18.55 -12.07
C GLU A 1 -4.14 -17.58 -11.72
N ILE A 2 -4.06 -16.87 -10.58
CA ILE A 2 -5.08 -15.91 -10.14
C ILE A 2 -4.71 -14.46 -10.51
N LEU A 3 -3.40 -14.15 -10.58
CA LEU A 3 -2.90 -12.84 -10.99
C LEU A 3 -2.23 -12.93 -12.37
N ALA A 4 -2.81 -12.26 -13.36
CA ALA A 4 -2.38 -12.35 -14.77
C ALA A 4 -1.14 -11.49 -15.08
N MET A 5 0.00 -11.75 -14.42
CA MET A 5 1.22 -10.94 -14.59
C MET A 5 1.79 -10.97 -16.00
N HIS A 6 1.59 -12.05 -16.76
CA HIS A 6 1.96 -12.11 -18.17
C HIS A 6 1.27 -11.04 -19.02
N VAL A 7 0.07 -10.58 -18.62
CA VAL A 7 -0.65 -9.48 -19.29
C VAL A 7 0.03 -8.16 -19.00
N VAL A 8 0.45 -7.89 -17.76
CA VAL A 8 1.19 -6.68 -17.39
C VAL A 8 2.50 -6.60 -18.17
N GLU A 9 3.23 -7.71 -18.26
CA GLU A 9 4.45 -7.82 -19.07
C GLU A 9 4.20 -7.55 -20.56
N ALA A 10 3.12 -8.13 -21.12
CA ALA A 10 2.74 -7.92 -22.52
C ALA A 10 2.33 -6.46 -22.81
N ILE A 11 1.63 -5.80 -21.86
CA ILE A 11 1.28 -4.38 -21.96
C ILE A 11 2.55 -3.53 -21.95
N ASN A 12 3.45 -3.75 -20.98
CA ASN A 12 4.71 -3.00 -20.89
C ASN A 12 5.59 -3.19 -22.13
N LYS A 13 5.62 -4.39 -22.72
CA LYS A 13 6.33 -4.63 -23.98
C LYS A 13 5.76 -3.82 -25.15
N LYS A 14 4.44 -3.61 -25.18
CA LYS A 14 3.77 -2.80 -26.22
C LYS A 14 3.84 -1.30 -25.95
N LEU A 15 3.84 -0.89 -24.68
CA LEU A 15 3.79 0.48 -24.22
C LEU A 15 4.89 0.75 -23.16
N PRO A 16 6.18 0.68 -23.55
CA PRO A 16 7.30 0.69 -22.59
C PRO A 16 7.46 2.01 -21.82
N ASN A 17 6.88 3.10 -22.34
CA ASN A 17 6.95 4.43 -21.74
C ASN A 17 5.70 4.77 -20.91
N THR A 18 4.70 3.89 -20.86
CA THR A 18 3.46 4.13 -20.11
C THR A 18 3.61 3.69 -18.67
N HIS A 19 3.25 4.56 -17.74
CA HIS A 19 3.22 4.24 -16.31
C HIS A 19 1.93 3.51 -15.95
N LEU A 20 2.05 2.27 -15.48
CA LEU A 20 0.91 1.42 -15.15
C LEU A 20 0.49 1.60 -13.68
N VAL A 21 -0.79 1.31 -13.40
CA VAL A 21 -1.39 1.36 -12.06
C VAL A 21 -1.91 -0.02 -11.70
N MET A 22 -1.52 -0.53 -10.53
CA MET A 22 -2.15 -1.71 -9.93
C MET A 22 -3.20 -1.25 -8.91
N HIS A 23 -4.46 -1.61 -9.16
CA HIS A 23 -5.58 -1.37 -8.27
C HIS A 23 -5.81 -2.57 -7.34
N GLY A 24 -6.47 -2.35 -6.20
CA GLY A 24 -6.86 -3.44 -5.28
C GLY A 24 -5.67 -4.30 -4.84
N SER A 25 -4.52 -3.67 -4.59
CA SER A 25 -3.23 -4.37 -4.43
C SER A 25 -2.80 -4.47 -2.98
N SER A 26 -3.75 -4.45 -2.05
CA SER A 26 -3.50 -4.83 -0.66
C SER A 26 -3.14 -6.30 -0.59
N SER A 27 -2.16 -6.63 0.27
CA SER A 27 -1.62 -7.98 0.41
C SER A 27 -2.36 -8.82 1.45
N VAL A 28 -3.12 -8.17 2.32
CA VAL A 28 -3.84 -8.74 3.46
C VAL A 28 -2.93 -9.67 4.28
N PRO A 29 -1.89 -9.12 4.95
CA PRO A 29 -0.90 -9.92 5.68
C PRO A 29 -1.57 -10.85 6.69
N GLN A 30 -1.16 -12.13 6.73
CA GLN A 30 -1.76 -13.13 7.60
C GLN A 30 -1.57 -12.77 9.08
N GLU A 31 -0.39 -12.27 9.45
CA GLU A 31 -0.10 -11.80 10.81
C GLU A 31 -1.11 -10.73 11.29
N LEU A 32 -1.55 -9.84 10.39
CA LEU A 32 -2.55 -8.82 10.74
C LEU A 32 -3.97 -9.40 10.82
N GLN A 33 -4.29 -10.43 10.02
CA GLN A 33 -5.57 -11.14 10.14
C GLN A 33 -5.65 -11.93 11.45
N GLU A 34 -4.56 -12.62 11.80
CA GLU A 34 -4.42 -13.36 13.05
C GLU A 34 -4.56 -12.43 14.24
N LEU A 35 -3.82 -11.30 14.24
CA LEU A 35 -3.93 -10.28 15.28
C LEU A 35 -5.36 -9.71 15.39
N PHE A 36 -6.02 -9.43 14.26
CA PHE A 36 -7.39 -8.94 14.26
C PHE A 36 -8.36 -9.96 14.89
N ASN A 37 -8.22 -11.24 14.53
CA ASN A 37 -9.07 -12.32 15.02
C ASN A 37 -8.80 -12.67 16.49
N GLU A 38 -7.55 -12.60 16.93
CA GLU A 38 -7.15 -12.79 18.33
C GLU A 38 -7.93 -11.84 19.27
N PHE A 39 -8.13 -10.59 18.84
CA PHE A 39 -8.82 -9.57 19.63
C PHE A 39 -10.31 -9.40 19.23
N GLY A 40 -11.01 -10.53 19.11
CA GLY A 40 -12.47 -10.59 18.93
C GLY A 40 -12.95 -10.19 17.54
N GLY A 41 -12.06 -10.26 16.54
CA GLY A 41 -12.41 -10.18 15.13
C GLY A 41 -12.87 -11.52 14.56
N ASP A 42 -13.55 -11.49 13.41
CA ASP A 42 -13.98 -12.68 12.67
C ASP A 42 -13.81 -12.46 11.16
N ILE A 43 -12.57 -12.43 10.71
CA ILE A 43 -12.20 -12.43 9.29
C ILE A 43 -11.90 -13.88 8.89
N PRO A 44 -12.70 -14.48 7.99
CA PRO A 44 -12.37 -15.77 7.38
C PRO A 44 -11.03 -15.67 6.66
N GLN A 45 -10.28 -16.77 6.63
CA GLN A 45 -8.99 -16.83 5.93
C GLN A 45 -9.13 -16.31 4.49
N THR A 46 -8.40 -15.24 4.20
CA THR A 46 -8.39 -14.60 2.88
C THR A 46 -6.98 -14.18 2.49
N TYR A 47 -6.78 -13.92 1.21
CA TYR A 47 -5.48 -13.60 0.63
C TYR A 47 -5.60 -12.36 -0.25
N GLY A 48 -4.64 -11.44 -0.09
CA GLY A 48 -4.47 -10.32 -1.00
C GLY A 48 -3.49 -10.62 -2.13
N VAL A 49 -2.95 -9.57 -2.73
CA VAL A 49 -1.90 -9.67 -3.75
C VAL A 49 -0.54 -9.88 -3.06
N PRO A 50 0.20 -10.98 -3.35
CA PRO A 50 1.52 -11.18 -2.78
C PRO A 50 2.46 -10.01 -3.09
N VAL A 51 3.25 -9.57 -2.11
CA VAL A 51 4.14 -8.41 -2.25
C VAL A 51 5.15 -8.66 -3.39
N GLU A 52 5.61 -9.89 -3.53
CA GLU A 52 6.56 -10.33 -4.56
C GLU A 52 6.01 -10.14 -5.99
N GLU A 53 4.70 -10.31 -6.17
CA GLU A 53 4.04 -10.08 -7.44
C GLU A 53 3.86 -8.58 -7.73
N ILE A 54 3.66 -7.76 -6.70
CA ILE A 54 3.65 -6.30 -6.84
C ILE A 54 5.05 -5.82 -7.26
N GLU A 55 6.10 -6.32 -6.61
CA GLU A 55 7.48 -6.03 -6.99
C GLU A 55 7.79 -6.45 -8.44
N ARG A 56 7.25 -7.60 -8.87
CA ARG A 56 7.31 -8.03 -10.27
C ARG A 56 6.59 -7.03 -11.18
N GLY A 57 5.40 -6.58 -10.81
CA GLY A 57 4.67 -5.54 -11.55
C GLY A 57 5.47 -4.24 -11.68
N ILE A 58 6.18 -3.83 -10.64
CA ILE A 58 7.05 -2.64 -10.66
C ILE A 58 8.21 -2.81 -11.65
N ARG A 59 8.82 -3.99 -11.71
CA ARG A 59 9.82 -4.34 -12.73
C ARG A 59 9.23 -4.31 -14.15
N CYS A 60 7.92 -4.47 -14.27
CA CYS A 60 7.16 -4.49 -15.53
C CYS A 60 6.36 -3.20 -15.79
N GLY A 61 6.78 -2.05 -15.28
CA GLY A 61 6.23 -0.74 -15.68
C GLY A 61 5.12 -0.19 -14.77
N VAL A 62 4.75 -0.90 -13.70
CA VAL A 62 3.87 -0.35 -12.66
C VAL A 62 4.61 0.73 -11.88
N ARG A 63 3.98 1.90 -11.75
CA ARG A 63 4.51 3.08 -11.03
C ARG A 63 3.58 3.59 -9.93
N LYS A 64 2.36 3.06 -9.83
CA LYS A 64 1.40 3.36 -8.77
C LYS A 64 0.73 2.08 -8.28
N VAL A 65 0.77 1.85 -6.98
CA VAL A 65 0.16 0.67 -6.32
C VAL A 65 -0.85 1.19 -5.31
N ASN A 66 -2.11 0.73 -5.42
CA ASN A 66 -3.17 1.16 -4.51
C ASN A 66 -3.31 0.16 -3.35
N ILE A 67 -3.05 0.62 -2.13
CA ILE A 67 -3.13 -0.16 -0.89
C ILE A 67 -4.07 0.58 0.06
N ASP A 68 -5.08 -0.12 0.58
CA ASP A 68 -6.06 0.45 1.51
C ASP A 68 -6.47 -0.58 2.58
N THR A 69 -6.90 -1.77 2.15
CA THR A 69 -7.29 -2.86 3.07
C THR A 69 -6.21 -3.19 4.11
N ASP A 70 -4.94 -3.21 3.72
CA ASP A 70 -3.83 -3.47 4.67
C ASP A 70 -3.79 -2.40 5.77
N CYS A 71 -3.92 -1.12 5.41
CA CYS A 71 -3.91 0.00 6.35
C CYS A 71 -5.10 -0.09 7.32
N ARG A 72 -6.30 -0.37 6.78
CA ARG A 72 -7.51 -0.56 7.60
C ARG A 72 -7.33 -1.72 8.58
N LEU A 73 -6.78 -2.83 8.12
CA LEU A 73 -6.56 -4.02 8.94
C LEU A 73 -5.53 -3.76 10.05
N ALA A 74 -4.39 -3.14 9.72
CA ALA A 74 -3.34 -2.80 10.68
C ALA A 74 -3.87 -1.90 11.80
N MET A 75 -4.56 -0.81 11.44
CA MET A 75 -5.14 0.10 12.41
C MET A 75 -6.21 -0.61 13.25
N THR A 76 -7.15 -1.32 12.62
CA THR A 76 -8.27 -1.93 13.34
C THR A 76 -7.82 -3.04 14.30
N ALA A 77 -6.80 -3.83 13.93
CA ALA A 77 -6.23 -4.83 14.82
C ALA A 77 -5.61 -4.18 16.07
N ALA A 78 -4.89 -3.06 15.92
CA ALA A 78 -4.36 -2.30 17.05
C ALA A 78 -5.46 -1.71 17.95
N PHE A 79 -6.52 -1.15 17.35
CA PHE A 79 -7.70 -0.69 18.10
C PHE A 79 -8.32 -1.81 18.94
N ARG A 80 -8.54 -2.99 18.32
CA ARG A 80 -9.12 -4.16 18.98
C ARG A 80 -8.27 -4.66 20.14
N ARG A 81 -6.95 -4.70 19.97
CA ARG A 81 -6.02 -5.07 21.05
C ARG A 81 -6.18 -4.16 22.26
N VAL A 82 -6.11 -2.84 22.07
CA VAL A 82 -6.26 -1.88 23.18
C VAL A 82 -7.61 -2.04 23.88
N ALA A 83 -8.70 -2.18 23.09
CA ALA A 83 -10.04 -2.39 23.63
C ALA A 83 -10.18 -3.67 24.44
N SER A 84 -9.43 -4.72 24.08
CA SER A 84 -9.51 -6.04 24.73
C SER A 84 -8.61 -6.14 25.96
N GLU A 85 -7.43 -5.51 25.93
CA GLU A 85 -6.43 -5.57 27.01
C GLU A 85 -6.70 -4.53 28.11
N ASN A 86 -7.32 -3.39 27.79
CA ASN A 86 -7.61 -2.34 28.77
C ASN A 86 -9.07 -1.84 28.66
N LEU A 87 -9.98 -2.60 29.28
CA LEU A 87 -11.43 -2.33 29.27
C LEU A 87 -11.84 -0.98 29.87
N ALA A 88 -10.99 -0.36 30.70
CA ALA A 88 -11.25 0.95 31.30
C ALA A 88 -10.77 2.11 30.42
N GLU A 89 -10.01 1.83 29.35
CA GLU A 89 -9.48 2.86 28.48
C GLU A 89 -10.57 3.48 27.61
N PHE A 90 -10.67 4.80 27.65
CA PHE A 90 -11.65 5.58 26.91
C PHE A 90 -11.02 6.76 26.18
N ASP A 91 -9.75 7.06 26.43
CA ASP A 91 -9.04 8.13 25.76
C ASP A 91 -8.74 7.69 24.31
N PRO A 92 -9.35 8.30 23.29
CA PRO A 92 -9.17 7.89 21.90
C PRO A 92 -7.71 7.95 21.46
N ARG A 93 -6.88 8.79 22.09
CA ARG A 93 -5.44 8.88 21.79
C ARG A 93 -4.72 7.57 22.10
N LYS A 94 -5.15 6.85 23.15
CA LYS A 94 -4.55 5.57 23.56
C LYS A 94 -4.80 4.45 22.58
N PHE A 95 -5.82 4.59 21.74
CA PHE A 95 -6.07 3.69 20.61
C PHE A 95 -5.39 4.19 19.33
N LEU A 96 -5.48 5.49 19.06
CA LEU A 96 -4.97 6.09 17.83
C LEU A 96 -3.45 6.02 17.73
N ILE A 97 -2.71 6.26 18.82
CA ILE A 97 -1.24 6.19 18.81
C ILE A 97 -0.75 4.81 18.32
N PRO A 98 -1.11 3.68 18.96
CA PRO A 98 -0.64 2.37 18.48
C PRO A 98 -1.22 1.99 17.11
N ALA A 99 -2.41 2.47 16.74
CA ALA A 99 -2.96 2.26 15.39
C ALA A 99 -2.15 3.01 14.31
N MET A 100 -1.74 4.23 14.60
CA MET A 100 -0.86 5.01 13.72
C MET A 100 0.51 4.37 13.60
N ASP A 101 1.09 3.89 14.71
CA ASP A 101 2.38 3.19 14.69
C ASP A 101 2.33 1.92 13.82
N ALA A 102 1.24 1.14 13.91
CA ALA A 102 1.04 -0.06 13.10
C ALA A 102 0.88 0.27 11.60
N MET A 103 0.14 1.32 11.28
CA MET A 103 -0.01 1.79 9.90
C MET A 103 1.32 2.34 9.35
N GLU A 104 2.06 3.09 10.16
CA GLU A 104 3.37 3.63 9.77
C GLU A 104 4.37 2.52 9.46
N ALA A 105 4.47 1.50 10.32
CA ALA A 105 5.32 0.35 10.09
C ALA A 105 4.97 -0.39 8.78
N LEU A 106 3.67 -0.60 8.52
CA LEU A 106 3.18 -1.19 7.28
C LEU A 106 3.57 -0.34 6.05
N VAL A 107 3.31 0.96 6.10
CA VAL A 107 3.58 1.86 4.97
C VAL A 107 5.08 2.01 4.72
N ALA A 108 5.89 2.06 5.77
CA ALA A 108 7.35 2.08 5.69
C ALA A 108 7.89 0.83 4.98
N ASP A 109 7.42 -0.37 5.35
CA ASP A 109 7.78 -1.61 4.65
C ASP A 109 7.43 -1.54 3.15
N ARG A 110 6.24 -1.05 2.80
CA ARG A 110 5.86 -0.88 1.38
C ARG A 110 6.78 0.08 0.65
N PHE A 111 7.16 1.20 1.26
CA PHE A 111 8.10 2.14 0.62
C PHE A 111 9.51 1.55 0.44
N GLU A 112 9.98 0.72 1.37
CA GLU A 112 11.26 0.00 1.22
C GLU A 112 11.18 -1.05 0.11
N ARG A 113 10.21 -1.98 0.19
CA ARG A 113 10.00 -3.07 -0.79
C ARG A 113 9.77 -2.54 -2.20
N PHE A 114 9.05 -1.43 -2.35
CA PHE A 114 8.77 -0.83 -3.67
C PHE A 114 9.88 0.08 -4.19
N GLY A 115 11.00 0.20 -3.45
CA GLY A 115 12.15 0.99 -3.87
C GLY A 115 11.87 2.49 -3.88
N CYS A 116 10.95 2.98 -3.05
CA CYS A 116 10.64 4.39 -2.91
C CYS A 116 11.50 5.09 -1.86
N ALA A 117 11.94 4.36 -0.82
CA ALA A 117 12.74 4.90 0.26
C ALA A 117 14.01 5.60 -0.27
N GLY A 118 14.31 6.77 0.29
CA GLY A 118 15.47 7.59 -0.10
C GLY A 118 15.37 8.32 -1.45
N ASN A 119 14.26 8.20 -2.20
CA ASN A 119 14.12 8.90 -3.49
C ASN A 119 13.50 10.30 -3.39
N ALA A 120 12.89 10.66 -2.26
CA ALA A 120 12.20 11.94 -2.11
C ALA A 120 13.10 13.17 -2.38
N SER A 121 14.33 13.17 -1.86
CA SER A 121 15.29 14.27 -2.03
C SER A 121 15.83 14.41 -3.46
N LYS A 122 15.63 13.40 -4.31
CA LYS A 122 16.06 13.41 -5.73
C LYS A 122 15.04 14.12 -6.64
N ILE A 123 13.84 14.38 -6.14
CA ILE A 123 12.75 14.98 -6.91
C ILE A 123 12.78 16.49 -6.72
N LYS A 124 12.90 17.23 -7.83
CA LYS A 124 12.62 18.68 -7.85
C LYS A 124 11.14 18.88 -8.21
N PRO A 125 10.30 19.41 -7.29
CA PRO A 125 8.89 19.66 -7.60
C PRO A 125 8.74 20.65 -8.75
N ILE A 126 7.81 20.36 -9.66
CA ILE A 126 7.43 21.24 -10.77
C ILE A 126 6.04 21.80 -10.46
N GLY A 127 5.87 23.12 -10.63
CA GLY A 127 4.58 23.76 -10.41
C GLY A 127 3.54 23.35 -11.47
N LEU A 128 2.26 23.32 -11.09
CA LEU A 128 1.20 22.90 -12.02
C LEU A 128 1.13 23.77 -13.29
N SER A 129 1.40 25.07 -13.20
CA SER A 129 1.46 25.96 -14.36
C SER A 129 2.57 25.59 -15.34
N GLU A 130 3.73 25.14 -14.84
CA GLU A 130 4.85 24.68 -15.67
C GLU A 130 4.51 23.33 -16.32
N MET A 131 3.91 22.40 -15.56
CA MET A 131 3.40 21.13 -16.11
C MET A 131 2.39 21.37 -17.24
N ALA A 132 1.47 22.32 -17.06
CA ALA A 132 0.49 22.69 -18.10
C ALA A 132 1.18 23.23 -19.37
N ALA A 133 2.22 24.05 -19.24
CA ALA A 133 3.01 24.52 -20.38
C ALA A 133 3.76 23.38 -21.09
N MET A 134 4.23 22.37 -20.35
CA MET A 134 4.87 21.18 -20.94
C MET A 134 3.89 20.38 -21.81
N TYR A 135 2.67 20.14 -21.33
CA TYR A 135 1.60 19.52 -22.14
C TYR A 135 1.25 20.37 -23.36
N ALA A 136 1.06 21.68 -23.19
CA ALA A 136 0.70 22.58 -24.30
C ALA A 136 1.77 22.62 -25.41
N SER A 137 3.04 22.40 -25.05
CA SER A 137 4.16 22.34 -26.00
C SER A 137 4.41 20.95 -26.60
N GLY A 138 3.67 19.93 -26.18
CA GLY A 138 3.87 18.54 -26.61
C GLY A 138 5.14 17.88 -26.08
N LYS A 139 5.74 18.42 -25.02
CA LYS A 139 6.89 17.79 -24.34
C LYS A 139 6.50 16.56 -23.52
N LEU A 140 5.24 16.50 -23.09
CA LEU A 140 4.56 15.41 -22.40
C LEU A 140 3.21 15.20 -23.09
#